data_AF-A0A934SA16-F1
#
_entry.id   AF-A0A934SA16-F1
#
_cell.length_a   1.000
_cell.length_b   1.000
_cell.length_c   1.000
_cell.angle_alpha   90.00
_cell.angle_beta   90.00
_cell.angle_gamma   90.00
#
_symmetry.space_group_name_H-M   'P 1'
#
loop_
_entity.id
_entity.type
_entity.pdbx_description
1 polymer ?
#
loop_
_entity_poly.entity_id
_entity_poly.type
_entity_poly.pdbx_seq_one_letter_code
_entity_poly.pdbx_strand_id
1 'polypeptide(L)'
;MKYHVSARLDRLIDAASEFTGFSREDLLSTRRPDRLARTRWAIWSILRADDWTLREIGNAFNRDHGAVIHGLRRAAFIAGREPQFAALMRHLKMTIRQPLREAQTATL
;
A
#
# COMPACT_ATOMS: atom_id res chain seq x y z
N MET A 1 -1.53 -19.21 -10.87
CA MET A 1 -0.92 -19.37 -9.52
C MET A 1 -0.75 -17.98 -8.91
N LYS A 2 -1.64 -17.54 -7.99
CA LYS A 2 -1.74 -16.14 -7.49
C LYS A 2 -1.41 -16.01 -5.99
N TYR A 3 -0.47 -16.80 -5.48
CA TYR A 3 -0.22 -16.91 -4.02
C TYR A 3 0.87 -15.97 -3.48
N HIS A 4 1.53 -15.15 -4.30
CA HIS A 4 2.49 -14.15 -3.83
C HIS A 4 1.90 -12.74 -3.62
N VAL A 5 0.69 -12.51 -4.13
CA VAL A 5 0.00 -11.20 -4.13
C VAL A 5 -0.50 -10.82 -2.73
N SER A 6 -0.83 -11.80 -1.87
CA SER A 6 -1.35 -11.55 -0.51
C SER A 6 -0.27 -11.06 0.45
N ALA A 7 0.82 -11.81 0.65
CA ALA A 7 1.79 -11.53 1.71
C ALA A 7 2.48 -10.16 1.62
N ARG A 8 2.65 -9.61 0.41
CA ARG A 8 3.23 -8.27 0.25
C ARG A 8 2.21 -7.15 0.44
N LEU A 9 1.00 -7.34 -0.09
CA LEU A 9 -0.12 -6.44 0.14
C LEU A 9 -0.45 -6.37 1.63
N ASP A 10 -0.51 -7.52 2.31
CA ASP A 10 -0.81 -7.62 3.73
C ASP A 10 0.19 -6.82 4.57
N ARG A 11 1.49 -6.98 4.32
CA ARG A 11 2.53 -6.18 4.99
C ARG A 11 2.40 -4.68 4.77
N LEU A 12 2.01 -4.26 3.55
CA LEU A 12 1.77 -2.85 3.27
C LEU A 12 0.54 -2.31 4.01
N ILE A 13 -0.53 -3.09 4.09
CA ILE A 13 -1.74 -2.72 4.82
C ILE A 13 -1.43 -2.65 6.32
N ASP A 14 -0.71 -3.63 6.88
CA ASP A 14 -0.37 -3.66 8.30
C ASP A 14 0.55 -2.49 8.69
N ALA A 15 1.59 -2.22 7.90
CA ALA A 15 2.46 -1.07 8.12
C ALA A 15 1.71 0.27 7.97
N ALA A 16 0.80 0.38 7.00
CA ALA A 16 -0.02 1.59 6.86
C ALA A 16 -0.99 1.75 8.05
N SER A 17 -1.57 0.64 8.52
CA SER A 17 -2.44 0.61 9.69
C SER A 17 -1.72 1.09 10.93
N GLU A 18 -0.55 0.52 11.23
CA GLU A 18 0.30 0.91 12.35
C GLU A 18 0.70 2.40 12.28
N PHE A 19 1.15 2.86 11.10
CA PHE A 19 1.61 4.24 10.94
C PHE A 19 0.49 5.29 11.08
N THR A 20 -0.74 4.95 10.67
CA THR A 20 -1.84 5.93 10.55
C THR A 20 -2.92 5.80 11.63
N GLY A 21 -3.02 4.64 12.27
CA GLY A 21 -4.08 4.27 13.20
C GLY A 21 -5.39 3.83 12.53
N PHE A 22 -5.45 3.75 11.19
CA PHE A 22 -6.61 3.21 10.48
C PHE A 22 -6.59 1.69 10.52
N SER A 23 -7.73 1.05 10.78
CA SER A 23 -7.82 -0.41 10.72
C SER A 23 -7.65 -0.94 9.29
N ARG A 24 -7.31 -2.23 9.16
CA ARG A 24 -7.31 -2.93 7.85
C ARG A 24 -8.64 -2.77 7.13
N GLU A 25 -9.75 -2.87 7.86
CA GLU A 25 -11.10 -2.70 7.34
C GLU A 25 -11.31 -1.29 6.78
N ASP A 26 -10.87 -0.25 7.52
CA ASP A 26 -10.92 1.13 7.03
C ASP A 26 -10.17 1.26 5.70
N LEU A 27 -8.94 0.74 5.63
CA LEU A 27 -8.06 0.85 4.45
C LEU A 27 -8.58 0.09 3.22
N LEU A 28 -9.35 -0.98 3.42
CA LEU A 28 -9.97 -1.75 2.34
C LEU A 28 -11.41 -1.31 2.03
N SER A 29 -11.99 -0.44 2.86
CA SER A 29 -13.37 0.01 2.71
C SER A 29 -13.57 0.94 1.50
N THR A 30 -14.84 1.11 1.13
CA THR A 30 -15.27 2.07 0.11
C THR A 30 -15.29 3.52 0.60
N ARG A 31 -15.16 3.76 1.91
CA ARG A 31 -15.15 5.09 2.54
C ARG A 31 -14.06 5.99 1.96
N ARG A 32 -14.26 7.31 2.01
CA ARG A 32 -13.35 8.30 1.40
C ARG A 32 -13.05 9.53 2.25
N PRO A 33 -12.85 9.45 3.58
CA PRO A 33 -12.24 10.57 4.28
C PRO A 33 -10.82 10.81 3.72
N ASP A 34 -10.44 12.08 3.62
CA ASP A 34 -9.24 12.51 2.88
C ASP A 34 -7.95 11.80 3.35
N ARG A 35 -7.72 11.69 4.66
CA ARG A 35 -6.57 10.96 5.23
C ARG A 35 -6.54 9.47 4.85
N LEU A 36 -7.70 8.82 4.77
CA LEU A 36 -7.82 7.42 4.37
C LEU A 36 -7.53 7.24 2.88
N ALA A 37 -7.99 8.17 2.05
CA ALA A 37 -7.71 8.17 0.62
C ALA A 37 -6.20 8.32 0.35
N ARG A 38 -5.56 9.29 1.02
CA ARG A 38 -4.09 9.48 0.95
C ARG A 38 -3.33 8.23 1.36
N THR A 39 -3.75 7.57 2.44
CA THR A 39 -3.10 6.33 2.90
C THR A 39 -3.15 5.23 1.83
N ARG A 40 -4.30 5.05 1.18
CA ARG A 40 -4.43 4.12 0.05
C ARG A 40 -3.57 4.53 -1.15
N TRP A 41 -3.53 5.81 -1.50
CA TRP A 41 -2.70 6.28 -2.61
C TRP A 41 -1.21 6.01 -2.41
N ALA A 42 -0.74 6.08 -1.15
CA ALA A 42 0.62 5.69 -0.80
C ALA A 42 0.84 4.19 -1.08
N ILE A 43 -0.05 3.32 -0.59
CA ILE A 43 0.02 1.87 -0.85
C ILE A 43 0.00 1.58 -2.35
N TRP A 44 -0.93 2.19 -3.11
CA TRP A 44 -1.05 2.00 -4.56
C TRP A 44 0.22 2.43 -5.29
N SER A 45 0.86 3.50 -4.85
CA SER A 45 2.12 3.97 -5.46
C SER A 45 3.24 2.96 -5.28
N ILE A 46 3.30 2.29 -4.13
CA ILE A 46 4.28 1.21 -3.87
C ILE A 46 3.97 -0.01 -4.73
N LEU A 47 2.71 -0.46 -4.75
CA LEU A 47 2.30 -1.62 -5.57
C LEU A 47 2.55 -1.37 -7.06
N ARG A 48 2.26 -0.15 -7.55
CA ARG A 48 2.50 0.20 -8.96
C ARG A 48 3.98 0.20 -9.30
N ALA A 49 4.85 0.60 -8.36
CA ALA A 49 6.30 0.53 -8.53
C ALA A 49 6.86 -0.90 -8.41
N ASP A 50 6.06 -1.84 -7.90
CA ASP A 50 6.33 -3.30 -7.83
C ASP A 50 5.58 -4.05 -8.95
N ASP A 51 5.35 -3.39 -10.09
CA ASP A 51 4.74 -3.92 -11.31
C ASP A 51 3.29 -4.42 -11.21
N TRP A 52 2.55 -4.10 -10.15
CA TRP A 52 1.12 -4.38 -10.12
C TRP A 52 0.36 -3.56 -11.15
N THR A 53 -0.54 -4.21 -11.87
CA THR A 53 -1.43 -3.54 -12.83
C THR A 53 -2.49 -2.72 -12.10
N LEU A 54 -3.02 -1.69 -12.79
CA LEU A 54 -4.12 -0.88 -12.26
C LEU A 54 -5.35 -1.72 -11.88
N ARG A 55 -5.60 -2.80 -12.62
CA ARG A 55 -6.71 -3.73 -12.37
C ARG A 55 -6.46 -4.58 -11.13
N GLU A 56 -5.24 -5.07 -10.91
CA GLU A 56 -4.90 -5.81 -9.70
C GLU A 56 -5.03 -4.96 -8.44
N ILE A 57 -4.52 -3.72 -8.50
CA ILE A 57 -4.68 -2.75 -7.41
C ILE A 57 -6.16 -2.43 -7.19
N GLY A 58 -6.92 -2.19 -8.27
CA GLY A 58 -8.36 -1.94 -8.19
C GLY A 58 -9.11 -3.08 -7.51
N ASN A 59 -8.87 -4.31 -7.94
CA ASN A 59 -9.49 -5.51 -7.38
C ASN A 59 -9.15 -5.68 -5.89
N ALA A 60 -7.89 -5.44 -5.50
CA ALA A 60 -7.46 -5.56 -4.10
C ALA A 60 -8.14 -4.57 -3.15
N PHE A 61 -8.54 -3.39 -3.65
CA PHE A 61 -9.15 -2.32 -2.85
C PHE A 61 -10.64 -2.10 -3.15
N ASN A 62 -11.27 -3.01 -3.91
CA ASN A 62 -12.64 -2.86 -4.42
C ASN A 62 -12.87 -1.47 -5.08
N ARG A 63 -11.97 -1.09 -5.99
CA ARG A 63 -11.98 0.18 -6.74
C ARG A 63 -11.89 -0.06 -8.23
N ASP A 64 -12.54 0.82 -8.99
CA ASP A 64 -12.32 0.88 -10.43
C ASP A 64 -10.90 1.38 -10.75
N HIS A 65 -10.34 0.88 -11.85
CA HIS A 65 -9.01 1.24 -12.34
C HIS A 65 -8.85 2.75 -12.59
N GLY A 66 -9.91 3.47 -12.99
CA GLY A 66 -9.91 4.93 -13.11
C GLY A 66 -9.69 5.64 -11.77
N ALA A 67 -10.24 5.10 -10.68
CA ALA A 67 -9.99 5.62 -9.33
C ALA A 67 -8.52 5.40 -8.90
N VAL A 68 -7.92 4.28 -9.30
CA VAL A 68 -6.49 4.00 -9.08
C VAL A 68 -5.63 5.00 -9.84
N ILE A 69 -5.92 5.25 -11.13
CA ILE A 69 -5.21 6.26 -11.94
C ILE A 69 -5.26 7.64 -11.26
N HIS A 70 -6.45 8.05 -10.83
CA HIS A 70 -6.61 9.32 -10.12
C HIS A 70 -5.77 9.36 -8.85
N GLY A 71 -5.83 8.32 -8.02
CA GLY A 71 -5.06 8.22 -6.78
C GLY A 71 -3.54 8.29 -7.00
N LEU A 72 -3.02 7.59 -8.01
CA LEU A 72 -1.59 7.63 -8.36
C LEU A 72 -1.15 9.03 -8.81
N ARG A 73 -1.96 9.72 -9.62
CA ARG A 73 -1.68 11.12 -10.02
C ARG A 73 -1.65 12.04 -8.81
N ARG A 74 -2.60 11.87 -7.87
CA ARG A 74 -2.64 12.65 -6.62
C ARG A 74 -1.43 12.35 -5.73
N ALA A 75 -1.05 11.09 -5.58
CA ALA A 75 0.16 10.69 -4.84
C ALA A 75 1.42 11.35 -5.41
N ALA A 76 1.63 11.28 -6.72
CA ALA A 76 2.78 11.90 -7.38
C ALA A 76 2.82 13.42 -7.16
N PHE A 77 1.65 14.07 -7.16
CA PHE A 77 1.53 15.50 -6.89
C PHE A 77 1.90 15.84 -5.43
N ILE A 78 1.46 15.07 -4.44
CA ILE A 78 1.67 15.42 -3.01
C ILE A 78 2.99 14.89 -2.43
N ALA A 79 3.62 13.88 -3.05
CA ALA A 79 4.81 13.20 -2.50
C ALA A 79 6.00 14.12 -2.18
N GLY A 80 6.19 15.20 -2.95
CA GLY A 80 7.24 16.20 -2.70
C GLY A 80 6.77 17.45 -1.93
N ARG A 81 5.49 17.53 -1.58
CA ARG A 81 4.85 18.74 -1.03
C ARG A 81 4.36 18.54 0.40
N GLU A 82 3.98 17.32 0.75
CA GLU A 82 3.40 17.01 2.05
C GLU A 82 4.34 16.12 2.88
N PRO A 83 4.94 16.66 3.97
CA PRO A 83 5.89 15.91 4.79
C PRO A 83 5.29 14.63 5.39
N GLN A 84 4.03 14.65 5.81
CA GLN A 84 3.36 13.49 6.40
C GLN A 84 3.18 12.35 5.38
N PHE A 85 2.79 12.69 4.14
CA PHE A 85 2.66 11.71 3.07
C PHE A 85 4.04 11.14 2.68
N ALA A 86 5.06 11.99 2.60
CA ALA A 86 6.42 11.56 2.35
C ALA A 86 6.96 10.62 3.45
N ALA A 87 6.61 10.88 4.71
CA ALA A 87 6.95 10.02 5.84
C ALA A 87 6.27 8.64 5.74
N LEU A 88 4.97 8.61 5.43
CA LEU A 88 4.24 7.36 5.19
C LEU A 88 4.87 6.56 4.04
N MET A 89 5.11 7.21 2.89
CA MET A 89 5.74 6.57 1.73
C MET A 89 7.11 5.97 2.07
N ARG A 90 7.90 6.66 2.90
CA ARG A 90 9.21 6.18 3.35
C ARG A 90 9.07 4.96 4.26
N HIS A 91 8.17 5.02 5.23
CA HIS A 91 7.87 3.92 6.14
C HIS A 91 7.47 2.66 5.35
N LEU A 92 6.50 2.77 4.43
CA LEU A 92 6.04 1.64 3.61
C LEU A 92 7.17 1.05 2.74
N LYS A 93 8.02 1.90 2.13
CA LYS A 93 9.18 1.45 1.35
C LYS A 93 10.18 0.66 2.20
N MET A 94 10.39 1.06 3.46
CA MET A 94 11.29 0.36 4.37
C MET A 94 10.74 -1.02 4.73
N THR A 95 9.44 -1.14 5.00
CA THR A 95 8.78 -2.41 5.33
C THR A 95 8.96 -3.46 4.22
N ILE A 96 8.84 -3.07 2.95
CA ILE A 96 8.95 -4.02 1.83
C ILE A 96 10.38 -4.27 1.32
N ARG A 97 11.36 -3.47 1.76
CA ARG A 97 12.79 -3.62 1.43
C ARG A 97 13.47 -4.67 2.30
N GLN A 98 12.93 -4.99 3.47
CA GLN A 98 13.51 -6.02 4.33
C GLN A 98 13.22 -7.42 3.75
N PRO A 99 14.25 -8.23 3.46
CA PRO A 99 14.04 -9.62 3.07
C PRO A 99 13.35 -10.38 4.21
N LEU A 100 12.56 -11.39 3.86
CA LEU A 100 11.99 -12.36 4.78
C LEU A 100 13.14 -13.13 5.46
N ARG A 101 13.77 -12.55 6.48
CA ARG A 101 14.58 -13.32 7.41
C ARG A 101 13.59 -14.07 8.30
N GLU A 102 13.85 -15.36 8.49
CA GLU A 102 13.10 -16.33 9.31
C GLU A 102 12.05 -17.17 8.56
N ALA A 103 12.54 -18.12 7.76
CA ALA A 103 11.92 -19.44 7.62
C ALA A 103 12.94 -20.55 7.26
N GLN A 104 14.22 -20.40 7.61
CA GLN A 104 15.26 -21.42 7.38
C GLN A 104 16.28 -21.43 8.54
N THR A 105 15.81 -21.78 9.73
CA THR A 105 16.65 -22.29 10.83
C THR A 105 15.85 -23.35 11.58
N ALA A 106 15.53 -24.45 10.88
CA ALA A 106 15.01 -25.68 11.48
C ALA A 106 15.26 -26.86 10.54
N THR A 107 16.54 -27.16 10.33
CA THR A 107 16.99 -28.53 10.02
C THR A 107 18.40 -28.64 10.58
N LEU A 108 18.46 -29.00 11.86
CA LEU A 108 19.58 -29.74 12.44
C LEU A 108 19.09 -31.18 12.62
#